data_AF-A0A725FW93-F1
#
_entry.id   AF-A0A725FW93-F1
#
_cell.length_a   1.000
_cell.length_b   1.000
_cell.length_c   1.000
_cell.angle_alpha   90.00
_cell.angle_beta   90.00
_cell.angle_gamma   90.00
#
_symmetry.space_group_name_H-M   'P 1'
#
loop_
_entity.id
_entity.type
_entity.pdbx_description
1 polymer ?
#
loop_
_entity_poly.entity_id
_entity_poly.type
_entity_poly.pdbx_seq_one_letter_code
_entity_poly.pdbx_strand_id
1 'polypeptide(L)'
;MSEKLIKESQKVFMHMAGLFYEIKMNTLKEVRPDEAEMLMEDDAFMDSIYKDCIKNASASFKKVVRWEYFEQGHSVKMVDKEVVLITLRVNHKRR
;
A
#
# COMPACT_ATOMS: atom_id res chain seq x y z
N MET A 1 -10.62 -8.51 -19.58
CA MET A 1 -10.00 -8.94 -18.28
C MET A 1 -11.12 -9.05 -17.26
N SER A 2 -11.13 -10.06 -16.39
CA SER A 2 -12.26 -10.29 -15.46
C SER A 2 -12.31 -9.24 -14.35
N GLU A 3 -13.49 -8.64 -14.11
CA GLU A 3 -13.73 -7.68 -13.02
C GLU A 3 -13.35 -8.27 -11.64
N LYS A 4 -13.59 -9.58 -11.46
CA LYS A 4 -13.22 -10.31 -10.25
C LYS A 4 -11.71 -10.27 -10.00
N LEU A 5 -10.90 -10.42 -11.05
CA LEU A 5 -9.44 -10.42 -10.94
C LEU A 5 -8.89 -9.03 -10.57
N ILE A 6 -9.51 -7.96 -11.09
CA ILE A 6 -9.15 -6.58 -10.76
C ILE A 6 -9.42 -6.33 -9.27
N LYS A 7 -10.63 -6.67 -8.80
CA LYS A 7 -11.02 -6.50 -7.39
C LYS A 7 -10.09 -7.26 -6.45
N GLU A 8 -9.78 -8.52 -6.75
CA GLU A 8 -8.87 -9.32 -5.93
C GLU A 8 -7.43 -8.78 -5.99
N SER A 9 -6.95 -8.35 -7.16
CA SER A 9 -5.62 -7.70 -7.26
C SER A 9 -5.53 -6.47 -6.39
N GLN A 10 -6.58 -5.64 -6.36
CA GLN A 10 -6.65 -4.44 -5.56
C GLN A 10 -6.70 -4.74 -4.05
N LYS A 11 -7.45 -5.77 -3.63
CA LYS A 11 -7.46 -6.23 -2.22
C LYS A 11 -6.10 -6.69 -1.76
N VAL A 12 -5.45 -7.57 -2.52
CA VAL A 12 -4.13 -8.11 -2.17
C VAL A 12 -3.09 -6.97 -2.12
N PHE A 13 -3.14 -6.05 -3.09
CA PHE A 13 -2.26 -4.88 -3.09
C PHE A 13 -2.49 -3.97 -1.88
N MET A 14 -3.76 -3.66 -1.57
CA MET A 14 -4.12 -2.84 -0.41
C MET A 14 -3.63 -3.49 0.89
N HIS A 15 -3.77 -4.81 1.02
CA HIS A 15 -3.28 -5.54 2.19
C HIS A 15 -1.76 -5.41 2.36
N MET A 16 -0.98 -5.60 1.29
CA MET A 16 0.48 -5.41 1.35
C MET A 16 0.87 -3.96 1.68
N ALA A 17 0.21 -2.97 1.07
CA ALA A 17 0.47 -1.57 1.36
C ALA A 17 0.16 -1.24 2.83
N GLY A 18 -0.90 -1.83 3.39
CA GLY A 18 -1.22 -1.77 4.81
C GLY A 18 -0.16 -2.38 5.71
N LEU A 19 0.37 -3.56 5.36
CA LEU A 19 1.46 -4.19 6.12
C LEU A 19 2.74 -3.34 6.11
N PHE A 20 3.13 -2.79 4.96
CA PHE A 20 4.27 -1.87 4.90
C PHE A 20 4.06 -0.61 5.73
N TYR A 21 2.83 -0.09 5.76
CA TYR A 21 2.46 1.04 6.58
C TYR A 21 2.60 0.73 8.07
N GLU A 22 2.05 -0.40 8.53
CA GLU A 22 2.13 -0.81 9.95
C GLU A 22 3.58 -0.99 10.40
N ILE A 23 4.41 -1.66 9.59
CA ILE A 23 5.85 -1.81 9.89
C ILE A 23 6.51 -0.43 9.99
N LYS A 24 6.26 0.47 9.03
CA LYS A 24 6.84 1.82 9.04
C LYS A 24 6.43 2.64 10.26
N MET A 25 5.17 2.59 10.67
CA MET A 25 4.69 3.30 11.86
C MET A 25 5.25 2.72 13.15
N ASN A 26 5.33 1.39 13.27
CA ASN A 26 5.93 0.75 14.42
C ASN A 26 7.42 1.12 14.53
N THR A 27 8.17 1.04 13.43
CA THR A 27 9.58 1.47 13.40
C THR A 27 9.73 2.96 13.73
N LEU A 28 8.83 3.83 13.27
CA LEU A 28 8.87 5.25 13.63
C LEU A 28 8.74 5.45 15.15
N LYS A 29 7.78 4.77 15.76
CA LYS A 29 7.54 4.83 17.22
C LYS A 29 8.68 4.22 18.03
N GLU A 30 9.36 3.21 17.50
CA GLU A 30 10.53 2.60 18.15
C GLU A 30 11.79 3.47 18.05
N VAL A 31 12.04 4.08 16.88
CA VAL A 31 13.28 4.83 16.61
C VAL A 31 13.19 6.28 17.08
N ARG A 32 12.00 6.88 17.04
CA ARG A 32 11.76 8.29 17.40
C ARG A 32 10.46 8.44 18.21
N PRO A 33 10.38 7.84 19.40
CA PRO A 33 9.14 7.82 20.19
C PRO A 33 8.61 9.23 20.48
N ASP A 34 9.50 10.18 20.79
CA ASP A 34 9.13 11.55 21.18
C ASP A 34 8.64 12.41 20.01
N GLU A 35 9.06 12.08 18.77
CA GLU A 35 8.67 12.81 17.55
C GLU A 35 7.54 12.11 16.79
N ALA A 36 7.26 10.84 17.08
CA ALA A 36 6.38 10.01 16.28
C ALA A 36 4.96 10.58 16.19
N GLU A 37 4.42 11.09 17.29
CA GLU A 37 3.07 11.65 17.33
C GLU A 37 2.95 12.93 16.50
N MET A 38 3.90 13.86 16.66
CA MET A 38 4.00 15.09 15.85
C MET A 38 4.14 14.78 14.36
N LEU A 39 5.00 13.82 14.00
CA LEU A 39 5.20 13.41 12.60
C LEU A 39 3.96 12.73 12.02
N MET A 40 3.18 12.01 12.83
CA MET A 40 1.93 11.38 12.42
C MET A 40 0.77 12.36 12.19
N GLU A 41 0.88 13.58 12.73
CA GLU A 41 -0.02 14.70 12.47
C GLU A 41 0.38 15.53 11.24
N ASP A 42 1.65 15.47 10.82
CA ASP A 42 2.13 16.15 9.61
C ASP A 42 1.63 15.45 8.34
N ASP A 43 0.69 16.10 7.65
CA ASP A 43 0.08 15.60 6.41
C ASP A 43 1.11 15.37 5.29
N ALA A 44 2.15 16.19 5.17
CA ALA A 44 3.17 16.05 4.13
C ALA A 44 4.11 14.87 4.43
N PHE A 45 4.47 14.71 5.70
CA PHE A 45 5.21 13.54 6.16
C PHE A 45 4.40 12.25 5.91
N MET A 46 3.15 12.21 6.36
CA MET A 46 2.30 11.04 6.20
C MET A 46 2.03 10.71 4.72
N ASP A 47 1.86 11.71 3.87
CA ASP A 47 1.74 11.50 2.42
C ASP A 47 2.98 10.82 1.83
N SER A 48 4.18 11.22 2.28
CA SER A 48 5.43 10.57 1.87
C SER A 48 5.47 9.10 2.30
N ILE A 49 5.01 8.79 3.52
CA ILE A 49 4.95 7.42 4.05
C ILE A 49 3.99 6.57 3.21
N TYR A 50 2.78 7.06 2.91
CA TYR A 50 1.82 6.30 2.11
C TYR A 50 2.35 6.00 0.71
N LYS A 51 2.97 7.00 0.07
CA LYS A 51 3.60 6.85 -1.25
C LYS A 51 4.72 5.81 -1.23
N ASP A 52 5.56 5.82 -0.20
CA ASP A 52 6.61 4.81 -0.02
C ASP A 52 6.04 3.41 0.22
N CYS A 53 4.96 3.27 0.99
CA CYS A 53 4.30 1.98 1.20
C CYS A 53 3.70 1.44 -0.13
N ILE A 54 3.07 2.30 -0.93
CA ILE A 54 2.56 1.95 -2.27
C ILE A 54 3.72 1.56 -3.20
N LYS A 55 4.86 2.25 -3.12
CA LYS A 55 6.06 1.92 -3.90
C LYS A 55 6.63 0.55 -3.52
N ASN A 56 6.73 0.25 -2.24
CA ASN A 56 7.22 -1.03 -1.73
C ASN A 56 6.25 -2.19 -2.07
N ALA A 57 4.94 -1.95 -1.94
CA ALA A 57 3.92 -2.87 -2.40
C ALA A 57 4.01 -3.08 -3.92
N SER A 58 4.24 -2.03 -4.70
CA SER A 58 4.43 -2.13 -6.17
C SER A 58 5.66 -2.93 -6.57
N ALA A 59 6.75 -2.85 -5.80
CA ALA A 59 7.97 -3.62 -6.05
C ALA A 59 7.79 -5.10 -5.68
N SER A 60 7.02 -5.38 -4.63
CA SER A 60 6.78 -6.74 -4.12
C SER A 60 5.66 -7.47 -4.87
N PHE A 61 4.70 -6.71 -5.42
CA PHE A 61 3.59 -7.27 -6.19
C PHE A 61 4.08 -7.66 -7.58
N LYS A 62 4.06 -8.97 -7.86
CA LYS A 62 4.53 -9.52 -9.13
C LYS A 62 3.85 -8.81 -10.31
N LYS A 63 4.65 -8.39 -11.29
CA LYS A 63 4.14 -8.10 -12.63
C LYS A 63 3.94 -9.47 -13.27
N VAL A 64 2.70 -9.89 -13.49
CA VAL A 64 2.44 -11.08 -14.32
C VAL A 64 2.94 -10.74 -15.72
N VAL A 65 4.13 -11.23 -16.05
CA VAL A 65 4.64 -11.26 -17.42
C VAL A 65 3.82 -12.33 -18.13
N ARG A 66 3.38 -12.00 -19.33
CA ARG A 66 2.41 -12.67 -20.20
C ARG A 66 2.78 -14.12 -20.62
N TRP A 67 3.53 -14.88 -19.82
CA TRP A 67 4.25 -16.06 -20.28
C TRP A 67 3.66 -17.41 -19.96
N GLU A 68 2.69 -17.53 -19.07
CA GLU A 68 1.98 -18.80 -18.91
C GLU A 68 0.57 -18.62 -19.45
N TYR A 69 0.36 -19.21 -20.63
CA TYR A 69 -0.83 -19.14 -21.48
C TYR A 69 -2.18 -19.48 -20.79
N PHE A 70 -2.18 -19.76 -19.47
CA PHE A 70 -3.35 -20.16 -18.69
C PHE A 70 -3.49 -19.52 -17.30
N GLU A 71 -2.55 -18.69 -16.81
CA GLU A 71 -2.69 -18.08 -15.47
C GLU A 71 -3.25 -16.65 -15.52
N GLN A 72 -4.50 -16.47 -15.07
CA GLN A 72 -5.05 -15.17 -14.68
C GLN A 72 -4.47 -14.74 -13.33
N GLY A 73 -3.23 -14.24 -13.32
CA GLY A 73 -2.56 -13.76 -12.11
C GLY A 73 -2.85 -12.29 -11.77
N HIS A 74 -2.58 -11.91 -10.52
CA HIS A 74 -2.68 -10.53 -10.05
C HIS A 74 -1.50 -9.68 -10.53
N SER A 75 -1.77 -8.54 -11.16
CA SER A 75 -0.74 -7.62 -11.68
C SER A 75 -0.89 -6.23 -11.11
N VAL A 76 0.22 -5.56 -10.82
CA VAL A 76 0.22 -4.15 -10.35
C VAL A 76 -0.47 -3.20 -11.33
N LYS A 77 -0.52 -3.55 -12.62
CA LYS A 77 -1.24 -2.77 -13.63
C LYS A 77 -2.76 -2.80 -13.46
N MET A 78 -3.28 -3.74 -12.69
CA MET A 78 -4.71 -3.88 -12.37
C MET A 78 -5.10 -3.11 -11.09
N VAL A 79 -4.16 -2.41 -10.46
CA VAL A 79 -4.38 -1.72 -9.19
C VAL A 79 -4.51 -0.23 -9.43
N ASP A 80 -5.60 0.35 -8.93
CA ASP A 80 -5.74 1.79 -8.79
C ASP A 80 -5.01 2.26 -7.53
N LYS A 81 -3.87 2.93 -7.74
CA LYS A 81 -3.00 3.42 -6.65
C LYS A 81 -3.61 4.63 -5.92
N GLU A 82 -4.48 5.39 -6.57
CA GLU A 82 -5.14 6.54 -5.96
C GLU A 82 -6.18 6.07 -4.93
N VAL A 83 -6.96 5.06 -5.29
CA VAL A 83 -7.89 4.41 -4.34
C VAL A 83 -7.14 3.82 -3.14
N VAL A 84 -5.96 3.22 -3.36
CA VAL A 84 -5.13 2.69 -2.27
C VAL A 84 -4.63 3.82 -1.36
N LEU A 85 -4.15 4.93 -1.95
CA LEU A 85 -3.71 6.10 -1.19
C LEU A 85 -4.83 6.70 -0.34
N ILE A 86 -6.01 6.90 -0.93
CA ILE A 86 -7.19 7.41 -0.21
C ILE A 86 -7.56 6.48 0.95
N THR A 87 -7.54 5.16 0.71
CA THR A 87 -7.90 4.18 1.73
C THR A 87 -6.90 4.17 2.88
N LEU A 88 -5.59 4.29 2.60
CA LEU A 88 -4.57 4.40 3.65
C LEU A 88 -4.77 5.65 4.51
N ARG A 89 -5.05 6.80 3.88
CA ARG A 89 -5.35 8.05 4.59
C ARG A 89 -6.58 7.92 5.50
N VAL A 90 -7.66 7.33 4.98
CA VAL A 90 -8.90 7.12 5.76
C VAL A 90 -8.65 6.18 6.95
N ASN A 91 -7.86 5.13 6.75
CA ASN A 91 -7.55 4.19 7.83
C ASN A 91 -6.67 4.79 8.92
N HIS A 92 -5.71 5.66 8.57
CA HIS A 92 -4.93 6.42 9.55
C HIS A 92 -5.82 7.33 10.40
N LYS A 93 -6.68 8.13 9.77
CA LYS A 93 -7.59 9.06 10.48
C LYS A 93 -8.64 8.39 11.35
N ARG A 94 -8.88 7.08 11.17
CA ARG A 94 -9.82 6.28 11.98
C ARG A 94 -9.16 5.65 13.21
N ARG A 95 -7.83 5.56 13.24
CA ARG A 95 -7.06 5.03 14.38
C ARG A 95 -6.75 6.15 15.34
#